data_AF-A0A225D1U4-F1
#
_entry.id   AF-A0A225D1U4-F1
#
_cell.length_a   1.000
_cell.length_b   1.000
_cell.length_c   1.000
_cell.angle_alpha   90.00
_cell.angle_beta   90.00
_cell.angle_gamma   90.00
#
_symmetry.space_group_name_H-M   'P 1'
#
loop_
_entity.id
_entity.type
_entity.pdbx_description
1 polymer ?
#
loop_
_entity_poly.entity_id
_entity_poly.type
_entity_poly.pdbx_seq_one_letter_code
_entity_poly.pdbx_strand_id
1 'polypeptide(L)'
;MATRRNTISIRSDEVEILKQLYLEFRFPSDQYRRRHRELLRFTEAWNGLTNRSDSSGELLHFIITQRKQKKWPTFGGTHHKLASMPDDFLSPREWVILREIYDEMLIPLEMGSDNLAYDDLLAQQLSREFRDRAGRTVYGRLLFCAIMTRRKRGEWSTLPQSREANPNEPRMRPFGDIDSIAS
;
A
#
# COMPACT_ATOMS: atom_id res chain seq x y z
N MET A 1 26.71 0.75 11.06
CA MET A 1 26.99 -0.57 10.45
C MET A 1 26.23 -0.68 9.14
N ALA A 2 26.92 -0.76 8.00
CA ALA A 2 26.27 -0.93 6.71
C ALA A 2 25.81 -2.38 6.55
N THR A 3 24.53 -2.65 6.74
CA THR A 3 23.91 -3.93 6.40
C THR A 3 24.03 -4.10 4.88
N ARG A 4 24.98 -4.95 4.44
CA ARG A 4 25.03 -5.42 3.06
C ARG A 4 23.65 -6.00 2.75
N ARG A 5 22.88 -5.35 1.88
CA ARG A 5 21.63 -5.90 1.37
C ARG A 5 22.04 -7.13 0.56
N ASN A 6 21.85 -8.31 1.14
CA ASN A 6 22.06 -9.57 0.45
C ASN A 6 21.01 -9.66 -0.65
N THR A 7 21.44 -9.41 -1.88
CA THR A 7 20.62 -9.64 -3.06
C THR A 7 20.76 -11.12 -3.40
N ILE A 8 19.68 -11.88 -3.26
CA ILE A 8 19.67 -13.29 -3.63
C ILE A 8 19.76 -13.45 -5.14
N SER A 9 20.50 -14.46 -5.58
CA SER A 9 20.57 -14.89 -6.98
C SER A 9 19.66 -16.12 -7.14
N ILE A 10 18.64 -15.98 -8.00
CA ILE A 10 17.66 -17.01 -8.30
C ILE A 10 17.86 -17.41 -9.77
N ARG A 11 17.89 -18.72 -10.05
CA ARG A 11 18.05 -19.24 -11.40
C ARG A 11 16.80 -18.97 -12.25
N SER A 12 16.94 -18.94 -13.57
CA SER A 12 15.81 -18.63 -14.47
C SER A 12 14.62 -19.59 -14.33
N ASP A 13 14.89 -20.89 -14.14
CA ASP A 13 13.86 -21.90 -13.89
C ASP A 13 13.13 -21.69 -12.56
N GLU A 14 13.87 -21.36 -11.50
CA GLU A 14 13.31 -21.01 -10.18
C GLU A 14 12.49 -19.71 -10.22
N VAL A 15 12.87 -18.75 -11.07
CA VAL A 15 12.10 -17.51 -11.28
C VAL A 15 10.72 -17.82 -11.85
N GLU A 16 10.60 -18.75 -12.80
CA GLU A 16 9.30 -19.13 -13.35
C GLU A 16 8.42 -19.83 -12.32
N ILE A 17 8.99 -20.70 -11.48
CA ILE A 17 8.26 -21.28 -10.33
C ILE A 17 7.76 -20.18 -9.39
N LEU A 18 8.63 -19.22 -9.06
CA LEU A 18 8.28 -18.10 -8.17
C LEU A 18 7.16 -17.22 -8.76
N LYS A 19 7.16 -17.00 -10.08
CA LYS A 19 6.08 -16.26 -10.77
C LYS A 19 4.75 -17.00 -10.71
N GLN A 20 4.75 -18.32 -10.96
CA GLN A 20 3.53 -19.13 -10.87
C GLN A 20 2.97 -19.12 -9.45
N LEU A 21 3.84 -19.34 -8.45
CA LEU A 21 3.45 -19.28 -7.04
C LEU A 21 2.90 -17.90 -6.65
N TYR A 22 3.51 -16.82 -7.16
CA TYR A 22 3.03 -15.46 -6.93
C TYR A 22 1.63 -15.23 -7.49
N LEU A 23 1.36 -15.75 -8.70
CA LEU A 23 0.05 -15.71 -9.34
C LEU A 23 -0.99 -16.57 -8.61
N GLU A 24 -0.59 -17.70 -8.05
CA GLU A 24 -1.46 -18.56 -7.24
C GLU A 24 -1.85 -17.89 -5.92
N PHE A 25 -0.88 -17.29 -5.22
CA PHE A 25 -1.13 -16.57 -3.96
C PHE A 25 -1.94 -15.29 -4.15
N ARG A 26 -1.94 -14.70 -5.35
CA ARG A 26 -2.78 -13.53 -5.71
C ARG A 26 -2.59 -12.31 -4.80
N PHE A 27 -1.43 -12.14 -4.16
CA PHE A 27 -1.14 -10.95 -3.34
C PHE A 27 -0.13 -10.02 -4.05
N PRO A 28 -0.48 -8.73 -4.25
CA PRO A 28 0.47 -7.72 -4.69
C PRO A 28 1.66 -7.58 -3.75
N SER A 29 2.85 -7.40 -4.34
CA SER A 29 4.10 -7.24 -3.59
C SER A 29 4.07 -6.14 -2.52
N ASP A 30 3.31 -5.07 -2.74
CA ASP A 30 3.10 -4.01 -1.76
C ASP A 30 2.25 -4.44 -0.55
N GLN A 31 1.36 -5.43 -0.71
CA GLN A 31 0.55 -5.95 0.39
C GLN A 31 1.34 -6.85 1.34
N TYR A 32 2.39 -7.54 0.87
CA TYR A 32 3.18 -8.43 1.72
C TYR A 32 3.84 -7.72 2.90
N ARG A 33 4.11 -6.41 2.78
CA ARG A 33 4.61 -5.59 3.90
C ARG A 33 3.62 -5.51 5.08
N ARG A 34 2.32 -5.65 4.81
CA ARG A 34 1.25 -5.60 5.80
C ARG A 34 0.72 -7.00 6.16
N ARG A 35 1.07 -8.02 5.38
CA ARG A 35 0.64 -9.41 5.53
C ARG A 35 1.84 -10.33 5.79
N HIS A 36 2.52 -10.14 6.92
CA HIS A 36 3.73 -10.89 7.24
C HIS A 36 3.52 -12.40 7.26
N ARG A 37 2.37 -12.88 7.76
CA ARG A 37 2.01 -14.30 7.77
C ARG A 37 1.91 -14.87 6.35
N GLU A 38 1.33 -14.11 5.43
CA GLU A 38 1.12 -14.58 4.05
C GLU A 38 2.44 -14.56 3.29
N LEU A 39 3.31 -13.58 3.58
CA LEU A 39 4.67 -13.55 3.05
C LEU A 39 5.49 -14.74 3.57
N LEU A 40 5.36 -15.09 4.86
CA LEU A 40 6.02 -16.27 5.43
C LEU A 40 5.56 -17.55 4.73
N ARG A 41 4.23 -17.77 4.63
CA ARG A 41 3.66 -18.92 3.91
C ARG A 41 4.10 -19.00 2.45
N PHE A 42 4.15 -17.86 1.77
CA PHE A 42 4.65 -17.76 0.40
C PHE A 42 6.13 -18.17 0.31
N THR A 43 6.95 -17.69 1.26
CA THR A 43 8.38 -18.00 1.33
C THR A 43 8.61 -19.49 1.62
N GLU A 44 7.88 -20.06 2.57
CA GLU A 44 7.95 -21.48 2.91
C GLU A 44 7.56 -22.39 1.73
N ALA A 45 6.47 -22.05 1.03
CA ALA A 45 6.05 -22.78 -0.15
C ALA A 45 7.12 -22.73 -1.25
N TRP A 46 7.71 -21.56 -1.50
CA TRP A 46 8.78 -21.41 -2.50
C TRP A 46 10.05 -22.17 -2.11
N ASN A 47 10.49 -22.06 -0.85
CA ASN A 47 11.65 -22.77 -0.32
C ASN A 47 11.45 -24.28 -0.42
N GLY A 48 10.24 -24.78 -0.12
CA GLY A 48 9.89 -26.19 -0.25
C GLY A 48 9.93 -26.71 -1.70
N LEU A 49 9.51 -25.90 -2.68
CA LEU A 49 9.53 -26.27 -4.10
C LEU A 49 10.94 -26.25 -4.72
N THR A 50 11.83 -25.41 -4.20
CA THR A 50 13.17 -25.17 -4.78
C THR A 50 14.31 -25.74 -3.93
N ASN A 51 14.00 -26.32 -2.76
CA ASN A 51 14.97 -26.76 -1.75
C ASN A 51 15.94 -25.64 -1.33
N ARG A 52 15.41 -24.42 -1.23
CA ARG A 52 16.15 -23.22 -0.81
C ARG A 52 15.81 -22.84 0.62
N SER A 53 16.53 -21.85 1.15
CA SER A 53 16.36 -21.36 2.52
C SER A 53 16.43 -19.83 2.60
N ASP A 54 15.99 -19.13 1.55
CA ASP A 54 16.04 -17.67 1.55
C ASP A 54 14.99 -17.08 2.48
N SER A 55 15.29 -15.89 3.00
CA SER A 55 14.38 -15.20 3.90
C SER A 55 13.23 -14.51 3.14
N SER A 56 12.12 -14.29 3.85
CA SER A 56 10.98 -13.52 3.34
C SER A 56 11.36 -12.11 2.87
N GLY A 57 12.34 -11.48 3.54
CA GLY A 57 12.82 -10.15 3.17
C GLY A 57 13.58 -10.15 1.86
N GLU A 58 14.46 -11.12 1.66
CA GLU A 58 15.24 -11.29 0.43
C GLU A 58 14.32 -11.61 -0.77
N LEU A 59 13.38 -12.52 -0.58
CA LEU A 59 12.43 -12.92 -1.62
C LEU A 59 11.51 -11.74 -2.01
N LEU A 60 10.98 -11.01 -1.03
CA LEU A 60 10.19 -9.81 -1.29
C LEU A 60 11.01 -8.73 -2.00
N HIS A 61 12.26 -8.54 -1.61
CA HIS A 61 13.15 -7.58 -2.25
C HIS A 61 13.41 -7.94 -3.72
N PHE A 62 13.65 -9.22 -4.01
CA PHE A 62 13.81 -9.73 -5.37
C PHE A 62 12.56 -9.45 -6.21
N ILE A 63 11.37 -9.77 -5.70
CA ILE A 63 10.08 -9.53 -6.38
C ILE A 63 9.88 -8.04 -6.70
N ILE A 64 10.12 -7.16 -5.72
CA ILE A 64 10.00 -5.71 -5.91
C ILE A 64 10.97 -5.23 -6.99
N THR A 65 12.19 -5.76 -7.01
CA THR A 65 13.21 -5.41 -8.01
C THR A 65 12.78 -5.84 -9.42
N GLN A 66 12.28 -7.07 -9.58
CA GLN A 66 11.77 -7.56 -10.87
C GLN A 66 10.53 -6.77 -11.34
N ARG A 67 9.64 -6.39 -10.42
CA ARG A 67 8.48 -5.54 -10.72
C ARG A 67 8.90 -4.17 -11.23
N LYS A 68 9.89 -3.52 -10.59
CA LYS A 68 10.45 -2.25 -11.06
C LYS A 68 11.05 -2.36 -12.46
N GLN A 69 11.60 -3.52 -12.81
CA GLN A 69 12.11 -3.82 -14.15
C GLN A 69 11.03 -4.22 -15.17
N LYS A 70 9.74 -4.22 -14.78
CA LYS A 70 8.60 -4.67 -15.62
C LYS A 70 8.72 -6.13 -16.10
N LYS A 71 9.49 -6.97 -15.39
CA LYS A 71 9.66 -8.40 -15.67
C LYS A 71 8.78 -9.30 -14.81
N TRP A 72 7.96 -8.70 -13.96
CA TRP A 72 7.08 -9.40 -13.02
C TRP A 72 5.65 -9.46 -13.53
N PRO A 73 4.96 -10.60 -13.42
CA PRO A 73 3.58 -10.73 -13.89
C PRO A 73 2.62 -9.80 -13.13
N THR A 74 1.59 -9.35 -13.83
CA THR A 74 0.46 -8.59 -13.26
C THR A 74 -0.71 -9.54 -13.03
N PHE A 75 -1.62 -9.18 -12.12
CA PHE A 75 -2.78 -10.01 -11.80
C PHE A 75 -4.00 -9.76 -12.68
N GLY A 76 -3.98 -8.77 -13.58
CA GLY A 76 -5.15 -8.40 -14.38
C GLY A 76 -6.42 -8.18 -13.55
N GLY A 77 -6.31 -7.57 -12.36
CA GLY A 77 -7.44 -7.34 -11.46
C GLY A 77 -7.89 -8.53 -10.60
N THR A 78 -7.34 -9.74 -10.77
CA THR A 78 -7.76 -10.96 -10.04
C THR A 78 -7.10 -11.16 -8.67
N HIS A 79 -6.36 -10.16 -8.18
CA HIS A 79 -5.64 -10.26 -6.92
C HIS A 79 -6.56 -10.18 -5.70
N HIS A 80 -6.14 -10.78 -4.59
CA HIS A 80 -6.76 -10.55 -3.29
C HIS A 80 -6.60 -9.08 -2.92
N LYS A 81 -7.72 -8.38 -2.93
CA LYS A 81 -7.80 -7.02 -2.39
C LYS A 81 -7.57 -7.12 -0.88
N LEU A 82 -6.84 -6.15 -0.31
CA LEU A 82 -6.95 -5.90 1.12
C LEU A 82 -8.44 -5.71 1.41
N ALA A 83 -8.96 -6.41 2.42
CA ALA A 83 -10.33 -6.22 2.85
C ALA A 83 -10.52 -4.71 3.04
N SER A 84 -11.47 -4.14 2.29
CA SER A 84 -11.83 -2.75 2.51
C SER A 84 -12.32 -2.63 3.94
N MET A 85 -12.14 -1.45 4.53
CA MET A 85 -12.78 -1.16 5.79
C MET A 85 -14.29 -1.44 5.65
N PRO A 86 -14.92 -2.18 6.57
CA PRO A 86 -16.36 -2.41 6.54
C PRO A 86 -17.09 -1.06 6.46
N ASP A 87 -18.15 -0.96 5.67
CA ASP A 87 -18.88 0.31 5.52
C ASP A 87 -19.57 0.73 6.83
N ASP A 88 -19.84 -0.24 7.71
CA ASP A 88 -20.38 -0.10 9.08
C ASP A 88 -19.31 0.14 10.16
N PHE A 89 -18.02 0.22 9.79
CA PHE A 89 -16.94 0.54 10.72
C PHE A 89 -17.21 1.83 11.50
N LEU A 90 -17.77 2.83 10.81
CA LEU A 90 -18.24 4.10 11.36
C LEU A 90 -19.70 4.31 10.99
N SER A 91 -20.45 4.94 11.88
CA SER A 91 -21.80 5.44 11.61
C SER A 91 -21.79 6.56 10.57
N PRO A 92 -22.93 6.88 9.93
CA PRO A 92 -23.00 7.98 8.95
C PRO A 92 -22.50 9.33 9.50
N ARG A 93 -22.81 9.64 10.77
CA ARG A 93 -22.34 10.87 11.44
C ARG A 93 -20.82 10.86 11.63
N GLU A 94 -20.27 9.74 12.06
CA GLU A 94 -18.82 9.60 12.25
C GLU A 94 -18.05 9.70 10.94
N TRP A 95 -18.62 9.22 9.83
CA TRP A 95 -18.03 9.40 8.50
C TRP A 95 -17.95 10.88 8.08
N VAL A 96 -18.98 11.67 8.39
CA VAL A 96 -18.96 13.13 8.14
C VAL A 96 -17.86 13.79 8.96
N ILE A 97 -17.79 13.49 10.26
CA ILE A 97 -16.74 14.03 11.16
C ILE A 97 -15.34 13.65 10.67
N LEU A 98 -15.14 12.39 10.26
CA LEU A 98 -13.84 11.95 9.76
C LEU A 98 -13.46 12.67 8.46
N ARG A 99 -14.44 13.01 7.61
CA ARG A 99 -14.22 13.79 6.39
C ARG A 99 -13.80 15.21 6.72
N GLU A 100 -14.49 15.87 7.65
CA GLU A 100 -14.12 17.22 8.12
C GLU A 100 -12.69 17.26 8.67
N ILE A 101 -12.33 16.29 9.52
CA ILE A 101 -10.95 16.18 10.04
C ILE A 101 -9.95 15.93 8.92
N TYR A 102 -10.30 15.11 7.93
CA TYR A 102 -9.43 14.89 6.76
C TYR A 102 -9.22 16.19 5.96
N ASP A 103 -10.30 16.93 5.69
CA ASP A 103 -10.26 18.17 4.91
C ASP A 103 -9.50 19.29 5.65
N GLU A 104 -9.63 19.37 6.98
CA GLU A 104 -8.99 20.40 7.81
C GLU A 104 -7.54 20.09 8.18
N MET A 105 -7.21 18.82 8.45
CA MET A 105 -5.92 18.44 9.01
C MET A 105 -4.99 17.82 7.97
N LEU A 106 -5.52 16.96 7.08
CA LEU A 106 -4.69 16.14 6.21
C LEU A 106 -4.51 16.73 4.82
N ILE A 107 -5.51 17.45 4.30
CA ILE A 107 -5.37 18.17 3.02
C ILE A 107 -4.29 19.27 3.10
N PRO A 108 -4.29 20.17 4.09
CA PRO A 108 -3.32 21.27 4.13
C PRO A 108 -1.87 20.83 4.33
N LEU A 109 -1.65 19.66 4.92
CA LEU A 109 -0.31 19.11 5.11
C LEU A 109 0.27 18.51 3.82
N GLU A 110 -0.51 18.41 2.73
CA GLU A 110 -0.13 17.77 1.45
C GLU A 110 0.50 16.37 1.63
N MET A 111 0.21 15.71 2.75
CA MET A 111 0.89 14.47 3.11
C MET A 111 0.35 13.30 2.29
N GLY A 112 1.16 12.85 1.33
CA GLY A 112 0.91 11.64 0.57
C GLY A 112 0.62 10.43 1.48
N SER A 113 -0.19 9.49 0.97
CA SER A 113 -0.67 8.32 1.74
C SER A 113 0.44 7.45 2.34
N ASP A 114 1.64 7.56 1.79
CA ASP A 114 2.79 6.75 2.18
C ASP A 114 3.53 7.33 3.40
N ASN A 115 3.44 8.64 3.65
CA ASN A 115 4.08 9.28 4.81
C ASN A 115 3.23 9.09 6.08
N LEU A 116 1.91 9.17 5.93
CA LEU A 116 0.93 9.04 7.01
C LEU A 116 0.91 7.68 7.70
N ALA A 117 1.20 6.61 6.96
CA ALA A 117 1.19 5.25 7.52
C ALA A 117 2.30 5.01 8.58
N TYR A 118 3.31 5.88 8.64
CA TYR A 118 4.47 5.75 9.52
C TYR A 118 4.65 6.93 10.48
N ASP A 119 3.78 7.94 10.44
CA ASP A 119 3.82 9.08 11.36
C ASP A 119 2.93 8.81 12.58
N ASP A 120 3.57 8.40 13.68
CA ASP A 120 2.89 8.09 14.93
C ASP A 120 2.27 9.33 15.60
N LEU A 121 2.87 10.51 15.43
CA LEU A 121 2.34 11.75 15.98
C LEU A 121 1.05 12.14 15.28
N LEU A 122 1.03 12.05 13.95
CA LEU A 122 -0.15 12.39 13.17
C LEU A 122 -1.27 11.35 13.36
N ALA A 123 -0.93 10.07 13.53
CA ALA A 123 -1.91 9.07 13.91
C ALA A 123 -2.54 9.37 15.29
N GLN A 124 -1.74 9.80 16.27
CA GLN A 124 -2.25 10.21 17.58
C GLN A 124 -3.14 11.45 17.48
N GLN A 125 -2.76 12.43 16.66
CA GLN A 125 -3.53 13.65 16.44
C GLN A 125 -4.88 13.33 15.77
N LEU A 126 -4.89 12.50 14.72
CA LEU A 126 -6.12 12.05 14.06
C LEU A 126 -7.07 11.33 15.03
N SER A 127 -6.52 10.46 15.88
CA SER A 127 -7.29 9.74 16.90
C SER A 127 -7.91 10.70 17.92
N ARG A 128 -7.15 11.72 18.35
CA ARG A 128 -7.60 12.73 19.30
C ARG A 128 -8.72 13.59 18.71
N GLU A 129 -8.50 14.18 17.54
CA GLU A 129 -9.51 15.01 16.86
C GLU A 129 -10.82 14.25 16.63
N PHE A 130 -10.71 12.98 16.19
CA PHE A 130 -11.88 12.15 15.98
C PHE A 130 -12.62 11.88 17.28
N ARG A 131 -11.91 11.52 18.35
CA ARG A 131 -12.51 11.28 19.66
C ARG A 131 -13.21 12.53 20.18
N ASP A 132 -12.58 13.69 20.05
CA ASP A 132 -13.08 14.93 20.62
C ASP A 132 -14.34 15.42 19.89
N ARG A 133 -14.47 15.15 18.57
CA ARG A 133 -15.67 15.50 17.77
C ARG A 133 -16.77 14.42 17.77
N ALA A 134 -16.39 13.15 17.72
CA ALA A 134 -17.34 12.03 17.59
C ALA A 134 -17.70 11.37 18.92
N GLY A 135 -16.95 11.62 19.99
CA GLY A 135 -17.13 10.98 21.31
C GLY A 135 -16.70 9.51 21.35
N ARG A 136 -16.03 9.00 20.31
CA ARG A 136 -15.57 7.60 20.21
C ARG A 136 -14.06 7.53 20.02
N THR A 137 -13.41 6.68 20.82
CA THR A 137 -11.98 6.42 20.65
C THR A 137 -11.76 5.38 19.56
N VAL A 138 -11.04 5.76 18.50
CA VAL A 138 -10.62 4.88 17.41
C VAL A 138 -9.13 5.10 17.16
N TYR A 139 -8.37 4.02 16.95
CA TYR A 139 -6.95 4.13 16.67
C TYR A 139 -6.70 4.87 15.36
N GLY A 140 -5.82 5.87 15.37
CA GLY A 140 -5.62 6.77 14.22
C GLY A 140 -5.22 6.06 12.93
N ARG A 141 -4.45 4.98 13.01
CA ARG A 141 -4.10 4.20 11.80
C ARG A 141 -5.32 3.54 11.15
N LEU A 142 -6.33 3.14 11.93
CA LEU A 142 -7.58 2.59 11.38
C LEU A 142 -8.43 3.67 10.72
N LEU A 143 -8.53 4.84 11.36
CA LEU A 143 -9.16 6.02 10.76
C LEU A 143 -8.47 6.39 9.44
N PHE A 144 -7.15 6.37 9.40
CA PHE A 144 -6.40 6.59 8.17
C PHE A 144 -6.70 5.53 7.09
N CYS A 145 -6.75 4.24 7.45
CA CYS A 145 -7.16 3.19 6.51
C CYS A 145 -8.58 3.41 5.94
N ALA A 146 -9.50 3.90 6.78
CA ALA A 146 -10.86 4.26 6.39
C ALA A 146 -10.88 5.41 5.38
N ILE A 147 -10.13 6.49 5.66
CA ILE A 147 -9.92 7.64 4.73
C ILE A 147 -9.37 7.14 3.39
N MET A 148 -8.31 6.33 3.42
CA MET A 148 -7.66 5.85 2.19
C MET A 148 -8.57 4.96 1.36
N THR A 149 -9.46 4.19 2.00
CA THR A 149 -10.46 3.37 1.31
C THR A 149 -11.45 4.27 0.56
N ARG A 150 -12.00 5.30 1.21
CA ARG A 150 -12.93 6.28 0.60
C ARG A 150 -12.27 7.05 -0.55
N ARG A 151 -11.02 7.50 -0.37
CA ARG A 151 -10.25 8.18 -1.44
C ARG A 151 -10.03 7.29 -2.66
N LYS A 152 -9.63 6.03 -2.46
CA LYS A 152 -9.40 5.09 -3.57
C LYS A 152 -10.67 4.71 -4.31
N ARG A 153 -11.84 4.85 -3.68
CA ARG A 153 -13.16 4.71 -4.32
C ARG A 153 -13.61 5.98 -5.06
N GLY A 154 -12.83 7.06 -5.02
CA GLY A 154 -13.17 8.34 -5.66
C GLY A 154 -14.24 9.15 -4.91
N GLU A 155 -14.58 8.77 -3.67
CA GLU A 155 -15.66 9.40 -2.91
C GLU A 155 -15.20 10.69 -2.23
N TRP A 156 -13.92 10.76 -1.89
CA TRP A 156 -13.30 11.88 -1.17
C TRP A 156 -12.21 12.51 -2.04
N SER A 157 -12.05 13.83 -1.88
CA SER A 157 -11.12 14.64 -2.63
C SER A 157 -9.70 14.07 -2.58
N THR A 158 -9.07 13.95 -3.75
CA THR A 158 -7.64 13.71 -3.81
C THR A 158 -6.90 14.96 -3.33
N LEU A 159 -5.85 14.77 -2.53
CA LEU A 159 -4.91 15.85 -2.22
C LEU A 159 -4.55 16.59 -3.50
N PRO A 160 -4.54 17.93 -3.51
CA PRO A 160 -3.99 18.66 -4.64
C PRO A 160 -2.56 18.15 -4.83
N GLN A 161 -2.26 17.61 -6.01
CA GLN A 161 -0.87 17.37 -6.38
C GLN A 161 -0.24 18.76 -6.39
N SER A 162 0.75 19.02 -5.51
CA SER A 162 1.39 20.33 -5.36
C SER A 162 1.57 20.95 -6.75
N ARG A 163 0.72 21.94 -7.05
CA ARG A 163 0.51 22.44 -8.41
C ARG A 163 1.38 23.67 -8.68
N GLU A 164 2.52 23.74 -8.01
CA GLU A 164 3.60 24.68 -8.28
C GLU A 164 4.77 23.94 -8.92
N ALA A 165 4.50 23.26 -10.04
CA ALA A 165 5.53 22.83 -10.96
C ALA A 165 6.00 24.07 -11.73
N ASN A 166 7.25 24.44 -11.48
CA ASN A 166 8.05 25.39 -12.24
C ASN A 166 7.74 25.27 -13.76
N PRO A 167 7.31 26.34 -14.46
CA PRO A 167 6.85 26.27 -15.85
C PRO A 167 7.90 25.79 -16.87
N ASN A 168 9.16 25.63 -16.44
CA ASN A 168 10.28 25.17 -17.27
C ASN A 168 10.72 23.72 -16.99
N GLU A 169 10.09 22.97 -16.07
CA GLU A 169 10.42 21.56 -15.88
C GLU A 169 9.55 20.63 -16.75
N PRO A 170 10.14 19.67 -17.48
CA PRO A 170 9.37 18.69 -18.24
C PRO A 170 8.48 17.90 -17.30
N ARG A 171 7.16 18.00 -17.54
CA ARG A 171 6.07 17.35 -16.79
C ARG A 171 6.40 15.88 -16.50
N MET A 172 6.84 15.57 -15.29
CA MET A 172 6.73 14.19 -14.80
C MET A 172 5.24 13.90 -14.62
N ARG A 173 4.72 12.98 -15.43
CA ARG A 173 3.36 12.48 -15.24
C ARG A 173 3.26 11.96 -13.79
N PRO A 174 2.28 12.39 -12.99
CA PRO A 174 1.98 11.69 -11.76
C PRO A 174 1.71 10.22 -12.09
N PHE A 175 2.00 9.32 -11.16
CA PHE A 175 1.61 7.91 -11.24
C PHE A 175 0.08 7.83 -11.34
N GLY A 176 -0.43 7.97 -12.56
CA GLY A 176 -1.81 7.66 -12.91
C GLY A 176 -2.00 6.16 -12.73
N ASP A 177 -3.18 5.81 -12.22
CA ASP A 177 -3.70 4.46 -12.23
C ASP A 177 -3.38 3.80 -13.58
N ILE A 178 -2.64 2.69 -13.52
CA ILE A 178 -2.20 1.91 -14.67
C ILE A 178 -3.38 1.29 -15.44
N ASP A 179 -4.62 1.48 -14.97
CA ASP A 179 -5.83 0.86 -15.51
C ASP A 179 -6.58 1.70 -16.58
N SER A 180 -5.97 2.73 -17.17
CA SER A 180 -6.67 3.59 -18.16
C SER A 180 -5.93 3.85 -19.48
N ILE A 181 -5.14 2.89 -19.97
CA ILE A 181 -4.72 2.87 -21.38
C ILE A 181 -4.90 1.47 -21.97
N ALA A 182 -6.13 1.17 -22.40
CA ALA A 182 -6.43 0.19 -23.44
C ALA A 182 -7.77 0.59 -24.09
N SER A 183 -7.68 1.47 -25.08
CA SER A 183 -8.55 1.52 -26.25
C SER A 183 -7.64 1.69 -27.45
#